data_AF-A0A923B4X0-F1
#
_entry.id   AF-A0A923B4X0-F1
#
_cell.length_a   1.000
_cell.length_b   1.000
_cell.length_c   1.000
_cell.angle_alpha   90.00
_cell.angle_beta   90.00
_cell.angle_gamma   90.00
#
_symmetry.space_group_name_H-M   'P 1'
#
loop_
_entity.id
_entity.type
_entity.pdbx_description
1 polymer ?
#
loop_
_entity_poly.entity_id
_entity_poly.type
_entity_poly.pdbx_seq_one_letter_code
_entity_poly.pdbx_strand_id
1 'polypeptide(L)'
;MKEITISPERIQAMREEALAERPAVEAGLRRADKAAEEPTYSGWLRRQIHTHPEVSFPLLQEAAGITKIEMIDFLEGLGTLTTSQADAICGALGIVPAGAEKVA
;
A
#
# COMPACT_ATOMS: atom_id res chain seq x y z
N MET A 1 -16.97 -31.73 -1.93
CA MET A 1 -17.01 -30.26 -1.87
C MET A 1 -18.08 -29.87 -0.87
N LYS A 2 -17.78 -29.07 0.16
CA LYS A 2 -18.81 -28.55 1.07
C LYS A 2 -19.45 -27.34 0.39
N GLU A 3 -20.74 -27.43 0.08
CA GLU A 3 -21.52 -26.28 -0.37
C GLU A 3 -21.54 -25.24 0.76
N ILE A 4 -20.96 -24.07 0.51
CA ILE A 4 -21.03 -22.94 1.44
C ILE A 4 -22.35 -22.23 1.17
N THR A 5 -23.43 -22.65 1.82
CA THR A 5 -24.72 -21.97 1.75
C THR A 5 -24.68 -20.74 2.65
N ILE A 6 -24.29 -19.59 2.08
CA ILE A 6 -24.36 -18.30 2.79
C ILE A 6 -25.81 -17.85 2.77
N SER A 7 -26.40 -17.60 3.94
CA SER A 7 -27.80 -17.14 4.02
C SER A 7 -27.96 -15.74 3.41
N PRO A 8 -29.12 -15.42 2.82
CA PRO A 8 -29.41 -14.08 2.31
C PRO A 8 -29.21 -12.98 3.36
N GLU A 9 -29.55 -13.26 4.62
CA GLU A 9 -29.33 -12.36 5.76
C GLU A 9 -27.84 -12.10 6.01
N ARG A 10 -26.99 -13.12 5.88
CA ARG A 10 -25.53 -12.97 6.03
C ARG A 10 -24.95 -12.15 4.89
N ILE A 11 -25.45 -12.33 3.67
CA ILE A 11 -25.07 -11.49 2.52
C ILE A 11 -25.48 -10.04 2.74
N GLN A 12 -26.69 -9.80 3.27
CA GLN A 12 -27.18 -8.46 3.55
C GLN A 12 -26.35 -7.76 4.65
N ALA A 13 -26.04 -8.46 5.74
CA ALA A 13 -25.18 -7.93 6.80
C ALA A 13 -23.77 -7.57 6.28
N MET A 14 -23.16 -8.42 5.45
CA MET A 14 -21.86 -8.14 4.83
C MET A 14 -21.91 -6.93 3.90
N ARG A 15 -23.04 -6.69 3.21
CA ARG A 15 -23.21 -5.50 2.37
C ARG A 15 -23.34 -4.24 3.22
N GLU A 16 -24.06 -4.30 4.33
CA GLU A 16 -24.22 -3.18 5.25
C GLU A 16 -22.90 -2.81 5.92
N GLU A 17 -22.12 -3.80 6.37
CA GLU A 17 -20.75 -3.60 6.87
C GLU A 17 -19.86 -2.97 5.79
N ALA A 18 -19.86 -3.51 4.56
CA ALA A 18 -19.09 -2.95 3.46
C ALA A 18 -19.50 -1.50 3.16
N LEU A 19 -20.80 -1.18 3.16
CA LEU A 19 -21.30 0.17 2.95
C LEU A 19 -20.88 1.14 4.07
N ALA A 20 -20.81 0.66 5.32
CA ALA A 20 -20.36 1.46 6.45
C ALA A 20 -18.85 1.75 6.39
N GLU A 21 -18.05 0.85 5.84
CA GLU A 21 -16.59 1.01 5.71
C GLU A 21 -16.18 1.85 4.49
N ARG A 22 -17.04 1.96 3.46
CA ARG A 22 -16.75 2.71 2.22
C ARG A 22 -16.21 4.13 2.44
N PRO A 23 -16.79 4.98 3.32
CA PRO A 23 -16.27 6.33 3.51
C PRO A 23 -14.84 6.36 4.05
N ALA A 24 -14.50 5.41 4.93
CA ALA A 24 -13.16 5.31 5.49
C ALA A 24 -12.14 4.84 4.43
N VAL A 25 -12.53 3.85 3.61
CA VAL A 25 -11.72 3.37 2.48
C VAL A 25 -11.51 4.48 1.45
N GLU A 26 -12.56 5.21 1.08
CA GLU A 26 -12.45 6.35 0.15
C GLU A 26 -11.55 7.46 0.71
N ALA A 27 -11.63 7.74 2.01
CA ALA A 27 -10.74 8.71 2.64
C ALA A 27 -9.28 8.23 2.63
N GLY A 28 -9.02 6.94 2.83
CA GLY A 28 -7.70 6.33 2.72
C GLY A 28 -7.12 6.45 1.31
N LEU A 29 -7.91 6.13 0.29
CA LEU A 29 -7.49 6.28 -1.12
C LEU A 29 -7.13 7.73 -1.46
N ARG A 30 -7.96 8.71 -1.04
CA ARG A 30 -7.64 10.14 -1.25
C ARG A 30 -6.36 10.56 -0.52
N ARG A 31 -6.09 10.02 0.66
CA ARG A 31 -4.84 10.27 1.38
C ARG A 31 -3.65 9.69 0.62
N ALA A 32 -3.77 8.46 0.14
CA ALA A 32 -2.72 7.79 -0.63
C ALA A 32 -2.38 8.53 -1.93
N ASP A 33 -3.39 8.94 -2.70
CA ASP A 33 -3.20 9.72 -3.93
C ASP A 33 -2.44 11.02 -3.63
N LYS A 34 -2.87 11.78 -2.60
CA LYS A 34 -2.20 13.02 -2.20
C LYS A 34 -0.78 12.77 -1.71
N ALA A 35 -0.54 11.71 -0.94
CA ALA A 35 0.76 11.38 -0.40
C ALA A 35 1.76 10.95 -1.48
N ALA A 36 1.28 10.36 -2.58
CA ALA A 36 2.08 10.00 -3.76
C ALA A 36 2.46 11.21 -4.62
N GLU A 37 1.72 12.32 -4.52
CA GLU A 37 2.02 13.58 -5.22
C GLU A 37 3.05 14.46 -4.48
N GLU A 38 3.45 14.10 -3.25
CA GLU A 38 4.45 14.85 -2.50
C GLU A 38 5.80 14.90 -3.25
N PRO A 39 6.43 16.08 -3.39
CA PRO A 39 7.73 16.21 -4.05
C PRO A 39 8.88 15.80 -3.11
N THR A 40 8.77 14.59 -2.55
CA THR A 40 9.71 14.00 -1.59
C THR A 40 10.11 12.59 -2.05
N TYR A 41 11.17 12.04 -1.45
CA TYR A 41 11.55 10.64 -1.70
C TYR A 41 10.42 9.66 -1.33
N SER A 42 9.73 9.89 -0.21
CA SER A 42 8.59 9.08 0.21
C SER A 42 7.42 9.18 -0.78
N GLY A 43 7.10 10.37 -1.28
CA GLY A 43 6.07 10.56 -2.30
C GLY A 43 6.42 9.85 -3.61
N TRP A 44 7.67 9.97 -4.06
CA TRP A 44 8.20 9.21 -5.19
C TRP A 44 8.05 7.70 -4.97
N LEU A 45 8.46 7.17 -3.82
CA LEU A 45 8.38 5.73 -3.55
C LEU A 45 6.94 5.22 -3.49
N ARG A 46 6.01 5.96 -2.86
CA ARG A 46 4.58 5.63 -2.88
C ARG A 46 4.05 5.53 -4.30
N ARG A 47 4.40 6.49 -5.14
CA ARG A 47 4.04 6.47 -6.56
C ARG A 47 4.60 5.23 -7.27
N GLN A 48 5.87 4.87 -7.01
CA GLN A 48 6.47 3.67 -7.60
C GLN A 48 5.74 2.39 -7.19
N ILE A 49 5.34 2.27 -5.92
CA ILE A 49 4.55 1.12 -5.45
C ILE A 49 3.22 1.04 -6.22
N HIS A 50 2.53 2.16 -6.44
CA HIS A 50 1.28 2.17 -7.20
C HIS A 50 1.44 1.89 -8.70
N THR A 51 2.59 2.21 -9.30
CA THR A 51 2.84 1.97 -10.73
C THR A 51 3.33 0.57 -11.06
N HIS A 52 3.64 -0.27 -10.06
CA HIS A 52 4.07 -1.66 -10.22
C HIS A 52 3.07 -2.65 -9.59
N PRO A 53 1.82 -2.72 -10.10
CA PRO A 53 0.78 -3.58 -9.53
C PRO A 53 1.09 -5.08 -9.64
N GLU A 54 2.05 -5.47 -10.47
CA GLU A 54 2.54 -6.84 -10.57
C GLU A 54 3.31 -7.30 -9.32
N VAL A 55 3.81 -6.36 -8.50
CA VAL A 55 4.51 -6.65 -7.25
C VAL A 55 3.53 -6.63 -6.09
N SER A 56 3.32 -7.79 -5.48
CA SER A 56 2.32 -7.92 -4.41
C SER A 56 2.72 -7.19 -3.12
N PHE A 57 1.75 -6.57 -2.43
CA PHE A 57 1.99 -5.95 -1.13
C PHE A 57 2.60 -6.89 -0.07
N PRO A 58 2.21 -8.17 0.04
CA PRO A 58 2.87 -9.09 0.97
C PRO A 58 4.37 -9.25 0.70
N LEU A 59 4.80 -9.27 -0.56
CA LEU A 59 6.22 -9.35 -0.92
C LEU A 59 6.97 -8.08 -0.49
N LEU A 60 6.38 -6.91 -0.71
CA LEU A 60 6.97 -5.63 -0.28
C LEU A 60 7.07 -5.53 1.25
N GLN A 61 6.05 -6.02 1.96
CA GLN A 61 6.03 -6.11 3.42
C GLN A 61 7.13 -7.03 3.95
N GLU A 62 7.28 -8.22 3.36
CA GLU A 62 8.31 -9.19 3.72
C GLU A 62 9.71 -8.62 3.47
N ALA A 63 9.93 -8.03 2.29
CA ALA A 63 11.23 -7.43 1.93
C ALA A 63 11.65 -6.33 2.91
N ALA A 64 10.71 -5.47 3.31
CA ALA A 64 10.98 -4.38 4.25
C ALA A 64 10.88 -4.79 5.74
N GLY A 65 10.41 -6.00 6.04
CA GLY A 65 10.15 -6.43 7.42
C GLY A 65 9.11 -5.56 8.14
N ILE A 66 8.08 -5.10 7.41
CA ILE A 66 7.00 -4.26 7.95
C ILE A 66 5.66 -4.98 7.94
N THR A 67 4.78 -4.59 8.86
CA THR A 67 3.41 -5.08 8.93
C THR A 67 2.53 -4.47 7.85
N LYS A 68 1.34 -5.07 7.65
CA LYS A 68 0.30 -4.51 6.77
C LYS A 68 -0.12 -3.10 7.21
N ILE A 69 -0.20 -2.84 8.51
CA ILE A 69 -0.63 -1.53 9.03
C ILE A 69 0.42 -0.48 8.71
N GLU A 70 1.69 -0.76 8.97
CA GLU A 70 2.79 0.16 8.63
C GLU A 70 2.88 0.45 7.14
N MET A 71 2.61 -0.54 6.28
CA MET A 71 2.52 -0.33 4.84
C MET A 71 1.36 0.61 4.47
N ILE A 72 0.18 0.43 5.06
CA ILE A 72 -0.99 1.30 4.82
C ILE A 72 -0.68 2.72 5.31
N ASP A 73 -0.18 2.87 6.53
CA ASP A 73 0.18 4.16 7.10
C ASP A 73 1.21 4.88 6.24
N PHE A 74 2.22 4.16 5.73
CA PHE A 74 3.19 4.73 4.79
C PHE A 74 2.51 5.20 3.51
N LEU A 75 1.70 4.36 2.86
CA LEU A 75 1.04 4.67 1.60
C LEU A 75 0.07 5.86 1.73
N GLU A 76 -0.64 5.96 2.85
CA GLU A 76 -1.55 7.07 3.15
C GLU A 76 -0.84 8.34 3.65
N GLY A 77 0.50 8.33 3.80
CA GLY A 77 1.27 9.47 4.30
C GLY A 77 1.13 9.73 5.81
N LEU A 78 0.61 8.76 6.56
CA LEU A 78 0.47 8.81 8.02
C LEU A 78 1.74 8.31 8.75
N GLY A 79 2.59 7.57 8.04
CA GLY A 79 3.84 7.02 8.54
C GLY A 79 5.02 7.25 7.61
N THR A 80 6.22 6.98 8.11
CA THR A 80 7.47 7.01 7.36
C THR A 80 8.19 5.67 7.46
N LEU A 81 8.96 5.35 6.42
CA LEU A 81 9.88 4.22 6.43
C LEU A 81 11.29 4.69 6.75
N THR A 82 12.07 3.84 7.39
CA THR A 82 13.52 4.02 7.48
C THR A 82 14.16 3.86 6.10
N THR A 83 15.38 4.38 5.92
CA THR A 83 16.14 4.23 4.66
C THR A 83 16.28 2.77 4.26
N SER A 84 16.66 1.89 5.19
CA SER A 84 16.83 0.45 4.90
C SER A 84 15.54 -0.22 4.44
N GLN A 85 14.39 0.17 5.01
CA GLN A 85 13.08 -0.35 4.58
C GLN A 85 12.72 0.16 3.19
N ALA A 86 12.95 1.44 2.91
CA ALA A 86 12.70 2.03 1.61
C ALA A 86 13.58 1.40 0.51
N ASP A 87 14.85 1.16 0.80
CA ASP A 87 15.78 0.49 -0.11
C ASP A 87 15.37 -0.96 -0.38
N ALA A 88 14.90 -1.68 0.64
CA ALA A 88 14.40 -3.04 0.48
C ALA A 88 13.15 -3.09 -0.43
N ILE A 89 12.23 -2.12 -0.29
CA ILE A 89 11.09 -1.98 -1.19
C ILE A 89 11.58 -1.68 -2.62
N CYS A 90 12.55 -0.78 -2.81
CA CYS A 90 13.10 -0.49 -4.13
C CYS A 90 13.71 -1.75 -4.77
N GLY A 91 14.46 -2.55 -3.99
CA GLY A 91 15.00 -3.83 -4.44
C GLY A 91 13.91 -4.82 -4.85
N ALA A 92 12.82 -4.93 -4.08
CA ALA A 92 11.70 -5.80 -4.41
C ALA A 92 10.91 -5.33 -5.65
N LEU A 93 10.85 -4.02 -5.87
CA LEU A 93 10.28 -3.40 -7.08
C LEU A 93 11.22 -3.49 -8.29
N GLY A 94 12.50 -3.84 -8.10
CA GLY A 94 13.50 -3.86 -9.16
C GLY A 94 13.88 -2.46 -9.67
N ILE A 95 13.70 -1.43 -8.85
CA ILE A 95 13.97 -0.03 -9.21
C ILE A 95 15.19 0.51 -8.47
N VAL A 96 15.83 1.51 -9.06
CA VAL A 96 16.91 2.26 -8.43
C VAL A 96 16.33 3.52 -7.78
N PRO A 97 16.67 3.83 -6.50
CA PRO A 97 16.24 5.04 -5.83
C PRO A 97 16.51 6.31 -6.65
N ALA A 98 15.53 7.20 -6.77
CA ALA A 98 15.73 8.49 -7.42
C ALA A 98 16.88 9.26 -6.74
N GLY A 99 17.87 9.70 -7.52
CA GLY A 99 19.08 10.37 -7.00
C GLY A 99 20.26 9.43 -6.70
N ALA A 100 20.14 8.12 -6.93
CA ALA A 100 21.27 7.18 -6.88
C ALA A 100 22.07 7.11 -8.20
N GLU A 101 21.75 7.96 -9.18
CA GLU A 101 22.60 8.22 -10.36
C GLU A 101 23.93 8.84 -9.88
N LYS A 102 24.88 7.99 -9.52
CA LYS A 102 26.20 8.44 -9.07
C LYS A 102 26.95 9.10 -10.22
N VAL A 103 27.52 10.24 -9.89
CA VAL A 103 28.76 10.81 -10.41
C VAL A 103 29.67 9.69 -10.94
N ALA A 104 29.82 9.65 -12.27
CA ALA A 104 30.88 8.92 -12.96
C ALA A 104 32.20 9.72 -12.87
#